data_AF-A0A4Y8SHZ3-F1
#
_entry.id   AF-A0A4Y8SHZ3-F1
#
_cell.length_a   1.000
_cell.length_b   1.000
_cell.length_c   1.000
_cell.angle_alpha   90.00
_cell.angle_beta   90.00
_cell.angle_gamma   90.00
#
_symmetry.space_group_name_H-M   'P 1'
#
loop_
_entity.id
_entity.type
_entity.pdbx_description
1 polymer ?
#
loop_
_entity_poly.entity_id
_entity_poly.type
_entity_poly.pdbx_seq_one_letter_code
_entity_poly.pdbx_strand_id
1 'polypeptide(L)'
;MNLETNGAWALLGASIENVKKVNVVNCAILMYTPATHVMGEKFPKPAWAIIIPSKNIEEGFVDHSAYVNYLRSIGFKVEPELYDMKDVVKAANDNEVIDWSRIISN
;
A
#
# COMPACT_ATOMS: atom_id res chain seq x y z
N MET A 1 -17.41 -21.64 9.79
CA MET A 1 -16.50 -20.93 8.86
C MET A 1 -17.01 -19.50 8.82
N ASN A 2 -16.33 -18.59 9.52
CA ASN A 2 -16.84 -17.24 9.80
C ASN A 2 -16.88 -16.38 8.53
N LEU A 3 -18.01 -15.69 8.34
CA LEU A 3 -18.29 -14.69 7.31
C LEU A 3 -17.48 -13.39 7.47
N GLU A 4 -16.36 -13.43 8.22
CA GLU A 4 -15.37 -12.35 8.34
C GLU A 4 -14.29 -12.44 7.25
N THR A 5 -14.49 -13.30 6.25
CA THR A 5 -13.69 -13.34 5.03
C THR A 5 -13.81 -12.01 4.29
N ASN A 6 -12.80 -11.18 4.54
CA ASN A 6 -12.22 -10.26 3.58
C ASN A 6 -13.03 -9.02 3.22
N GLY A 7 -13.25 -8.14 4.20
CA GLY A 7 -13.50 -6.71 3.94
C GLY A 7 -12.45 -6.04 3.03
N ALA A 8 -11.32 -6.70 2.79
CA ALA A 8 -10.31 -6.41 1.75
C ALA A 8 -10.87 -6.33 0.33
N TRP A 9 -11.83 -7.18 -0.06
CA TRP A 9 -12.38 -7.16 -1.42
C TRP A 9 -13.41 -6.03 -1.59
N ALA A 10 -14.05 -5.60 -0.51
CA ALA A 10 -14.87 -4.39 -0.47
C ALA A 10 -14.03 -3.09 -0.48
N LEU A 11 -12.72 -3.18 -0.19
CA LEU A 11 -11.80 -2.04 -0.16
C LEU A 11 -11.30 -1.60 -1.55
N LEU A 12 -11.48 -2.42 -2.60
CA LEU A 12 -11.00 -2.12 -3.96
C LEU A 12 -12.07 -1.54 -4.90
N GLY A 13 -13.34 -1.57 -4.46
CA GLY A 13 -14.37 -0.66 -4.96
C GLY A 13 -14.33 0.72 -4.27
N ALA A 14 -13.37 0.94 -3.36
CA ALA A 14 -13.21 2.17 -2.61
C ALA A 14 -11.89 2.84 -2.99
N SER A 15 -11.95 4.15 -3.26
CA SER A 15 -10.79 5.00 -3.42
C SER A 15 -9.83 4.82 -2.23
N ILE A 16 -8.56 4.44 -2.48
CA ILE A 16 -7.53 4.49 -1.45
C ILE A 16 -7.13 5.96 -1.29
N GLU A 17 -7.78 6.63 -0.35
CA GLU A 17 -7.53 8.04 -0.06
C GLU A 17 -6.47 8.22 1.02
N ASN A 18 -5.86 9.41 1.01
CA ASN A 18 -4.91 9.84 2.03
C ASN A 18 -3.72 8.89 2.20
N VAL A 19 -3.24 8.31 1.09
CA VAL A 19 -2.00 7.52 1.06
C VAL A 19 -0.91 8.35 1.72
N LYS A 20 -0.37 7.84 2.82
CA LYS A 20 0.62 8.54 3.63
C LYS A 20 2.02 8.07 3.31
N LYS A 21 2.17 6.78 3.01
CA LYS A 21 3.43 6.19 2.59
C LYS A 21 3.26 5.28 1.37
N VAL A 22 4.27 5.25 0.52
CA VAL A 22 4.27 4.44 -0.71
C VAL A 22 5.68 3.95 -1.04
N ASN A 23 5.78 2.79 -1.70
CA ASN A 23 6.98 2.36 -2.39
C ASN A 23 6.61 1.56 -3.64
N VAL A 24 7.43 1.65 -4.69
CA VAL A 24 7.34 0.77 -5.86
C VAL A 24 8.60 -0.09 -5.91
N VAL A 25 8.43 -1.38 -5.68
CA VAL A 25 9.54 -2.33 -5.59
C VAL A 25 9.11 -3.68 -6.17
N ASN A 26 9.99 -4.32 -6.95
CA ASN A 26 9.72 -5.60 -7.60
C ASN A 26 8.41 -5.61 -8.42
N CYS A 27 8.12 -4.51 -9.13
CA CYS A 27 6.88 -4.30 -9.90
C CYS A 27 5.58 -4.33 -9.06
N ALA A 28 5.69 -4.24 -7.73
CA ALA A 28 4.57 -4.06 -6.83
C ALA A 28 4.51 -2.60 -6.35
N ILE A 29 3.32 -2.03 -6.32
CA ILE A 29 3.03 -0.75 -5.69
C ILE A 29 2.49 -1.06 -4.30
N LEU A 30 3.21 -0.61 -3.28
CA LEU A 30 2.90 -0.85 -1.88
C LEU A 30 2.47 0.47 -1.26
N MET A 31 1.33 0.50 -0.59
CA MET A 31 0.76 1.72 -0.03
C MET A 31 0.36 1.51 1.42
N TYR A 32 0.46 2.58 2.20
CA TYR A 32 -0.06 2.67 3.55
C TYR A 32 -0.87 3.96 3.72
N THR A 33 -2.05 3.83 4.33
CA THR A 33 -2.88 4.96 4.73
C THR A 33 -3.27 4.82 6.21
N PRO A 34 -3.20 5.90 7.03
CA PRO A 34 -3.56 5.86 8.44
C PRO A 34 -5.08 5.90 8.67
N ALA A 35 -5.87 6.26 7.65
CA ALA A 35 -7.32 6.31 7.71
C ALA A 35 -7.91 5.99 6.33
N THR A 36 -8.82 5.03 6.28
CA THR A 36 -9.50 4.62 5.05
C THR A 36 -10.93 5.15 5.03
N HIS A 37 -11.53 5.24 3.84
CA HIS A 37 -12.98 5.33 3.69
C HIS A 37 -13.48 3.98 3.17
N VAL A 38 -14.48 3.40 3.82
CA VAL A 38 -15.13 2.16 3.40
C VAL A 38 -16.59 2.49 3.14
N MET A 39 -17.05 2.31 1.90
CA MET A 39 -18.44 2.61 1.50
C MET A 39 -18.88 4.05 1.84
N GLY A 40 -17.95 5.02 1.75
CA GLY A 40 -18.22 6.43 2.09
C GLY A 40 -18.16 6.76 3.58
N GLU A 41 -17.94 5.78 4.46
CA GLU A 41 -17.74 6.00 5.89
C GLU A 41 -16.25 6.02 6.25
N LYS A 42 -15.87 6.96 7.11
CA LYS A 42 -14.48 7.05 7.59
C LYS A 42 -14.19 5.89 8.53
N PHE A 43 -13.27 5.03 8.11
CA PHE A 43 -12.75 3.95 8.92
C PHE A 43 -11.42 4.39 9.56
N PRO A 44 -11.37 4.60 10.89
CA PRO A 44 -10.22 5.20 11.57
C PRO A 44 -9.06 4.21 11.79
N LYS A 45 -8.99 3.13 11.01
CA LYS A 45 -7.91 2.16 11.10
C LYS A 45 -6.92 2.37 9.95
N PRO A 46 -5.62 2.12 10.20
CA PRO A 46 -4.67 2.04 9.13
C PRO A 46 -5.01 0.90 8.17
N ALA A 47 -4.60 1.07 6.92
CA ALA A 47 -4.63 0.01 5.94
C ALA A 47 -3.37 -0.01 5.09
N TRP A 48 -3.03 -1.20 4.62
CA TRP A 48 -2.00 -1.45 3.63
C TRP A 48 -2.67 -1.93 2.36
N ALA A 49 -2.08 -1.61 1.21
CA ALA A 49 -2.51 -2.12 -0.07
C ALA A 49 -1.33 -2.54 -0.93
N ILE A 50 -1.54 -3.58 -1.72
CA ILE A 50 -0.56 -4.11 -2.67
C ILE A 50 -1.24 -4.18 -4.02
N ILE A 51 -0.63 -3.55 -5.02
CA ILE A 51 -1.06 -3.63 -6.41
C ILE A 51 0.10 -4.21 -7.22
N ILE A 52 -0.16 -5.28 -7.98
CA ILE A 52 0.81 -5.88 -8.91
C ILE A 52 0.16 -5.91 -10.30
N PRO A 53 0.35 -4.84 -11.10
CA PRO A 53 -0.37 -4.68 -12.37
C PRO A 53 -0.12 -5.84 -13.35
N SER A 54 1.11 -6.35 -13.40
CA SER A 54 1.50 -7.46 -14.29
C SER A 54 0.80 -8.78 -13.98
N LYS A 55 0.20 -8.91 -12.79
CA LYS A 55 -0.53 -10.10 -12.34
C LYS A 55 -2.03 -9.85 -12.16
N ASN A 56 -2.50 -8.62 -12.43
CA ASN A 56 -3.87 -8.19 -12.16
C ASN A 56 -4.28 -8.46 -10.69
N ILE A 57 -3.36 -8.16 -9.76
CA ILE A 57 -3.56 -8.34 -8.32
C ILE A 57 -3.74 -6.97 -7.68
N GLU A 58 -4.78 -6.86 -6.88
CA GLU A 58 -5.03 -5.75 -5.98
C GLU A 58 -5.51 -6.37 -4.66
N GLU A 59 -4.84 -6.07 -3.55
CA GLU A 59 -5.16 -6.63 -2.24
C GLU A 59 -5.03 -5.56 -1.16
N GLY A 60 -5.99 -5.53 -0.23
CA GLY A 60 -6.04 -4.60 0.89
C GLY A 60 -5.98 -5.31 2.24
N PHE A 61 -5.36 -4.70 3.24
CA PHE A 61 -5.14 -5.30 4.56
C PHE A 61 -5.38 -4.25 5.65
N VAL A 62 -6.16 -4.59 6.67
CA VAL A 62 -6.35 -3.76 7.88
C VAL A 62 -5.58 -4.31 9.10
N ASP A 63 -4.92 -5.45 8.91
CA ASP A 63 -3.97 -6.05 9.86
C ASP A 63 -2.59 -6.10 9.22
N HIS A 64 -1.60 -5.56 9.92
CA HIS A 64 -0.22 -5.52 9.45
C HIS A 64 0.37 -6.92 9.30
N SER A 65 0.00 -7.85 10.19
CA SER A 65 0.52 -9.22 10.14
C SER A 65 0.04 -9.95 8.88
N ALA A 66 -1.23 -9.79 8.53
CA ALA A 66 -1.80 -10.32 7.27
C ALA A 66 -1.08 -9.75 6.03
N TYR A 67 -0.83 -8.44 6.00
CA TYR A 67 -0.06 -7.78 4.94
C TYR A 67 1.35 -8.36 4.78
N VAL A 68 2.11 -8.47 5.88
CA VAL A 68 3.48 -9.00 5.87
C VAL A 68 3.51 -10.47 5.45
N ASN A 69 2.54 -11.26 5.91
CA ASN A 69 2.42 -12.67 5.51
C ASN A 69 2.12 -12.80 4.01
N TYR A 70 1.29 -11.92 3.46
CA TYR A 70 1.02 -11.88 2.02
C TYR A 70 2.27 -11.48 1.23
N LEU A 71 3.01 -10.44 1.64
CA LEU A 71 4.28 -10.06 1.00
C LEU A 71 5.25 -11.26 0.90
N ARG A 72 5.37 -12.03 1.98
CA ARG A 72 6.20 -13.25 1.99
C ARG A 72 5.68 -14.31 1.03
N SER A 73 4.36 -14.52 0.96
CA SER A 73 3.77 -15.53 0.08
C SER A 73 4.00 -15.22 -1.40
N ILE A 74 4.12 -13.94 -1.78
CA ILE A 74 4.40 -13.51 -3.15
C ILE A 74 5.90 -13.32 -3.45
N GLY A 75 6.79 -13.64 -2.51
CA GLY A 75 8.23 -13.73 -2.72
C GLY A 75 9.09 -12.61 -2.13
N PHE A 76 8.53 -11.67 -1.37
CA PHE A 76 9.34 -10.70 -0.62
C PHE A 76 10.00 -11.37 0.59
N LYS A 77 11.33 -11.28 0.69
CA LYS A 77 12.10 -11.85 1.82
C LYS A 77 11.98 -10.99 3.09
N VAL A 78 11.90 -9.68 2.91
CA VAL A 78 11.76 -8.68 3.96
C VAL A 78 10.64 -7.72 3.59
N GLU A 79 9.96 -7.15 4.59
CA GLU A 79 8.99 -6.09 4.36
C GLU A 79 9.72 -4.87 3.78
N PRO A 80 9.32 -4.37 2.59
CA PRO A 80 9.92 -3.17 2.05
C PRO A 80 9.56 -1.94 2.87
N GLU A 81 10.52 -1.03 3.02
CA GLU A 81 10.27 0.28 3.61
C GLU A 81 9.29 1.07 2.73
N LEU A 82 8.37 1.80 3.36
CA LEU A 82 7.46 2.71 2.67
C LEU A 82 7.87 4.15 2.94
N TYR A 83 8.05 4.93 1.89
CA TYR A 83 8.49 6.33 1.96
C TYR A 83 7.31 7.27 2.21
N ASP A 84 7.50 8.34 3.00
CA ASP A 84 6.46 9.35 3.18
C ASP A 84 6.16 10.05 1.84
N MET A 85 4.89 10.27 1.54
CA MET A 85 4.49 10.97 0.32
C MET A 85 5.15 12.34 0.17
N LYS A 86 5.50 13.03 1.27
CA LYS A 86 6.23 14.30 1.19
C LYS A 86 7.61 14.15 0.55
N ASP A 87 8.33 13.08 0.88
CA ASP A 87 9.65 12.79 0.34
C ASP A 87 9.55 12.36 -1.12
N VAL A 88 8.54 11.55 -1.44
CA VAL A 88 8.24 11.12 -2.82
C VAL A 88 7.92 12.32 -3.71
N VAL A 89 7.07 13.25 -3.26
CA VAL A 89 6.73 14.47 -4.00
C VAL A 89 7.95 15.36 -4.21
N LYS A 90 8.81 15.49 -3.18
CA LYS A 90 10.07 16.23 -3.31
C LYS A 90 10.97 15.61 -4.38
N ALA A 91 11.16 14.29 -4.34
CA ALA A 91 11.96 13.57 -5.33
C ALA A 91 11.40 13.69 -6.75
N ALA A 92 10.06 13.73 -6.89
CA ALA A 92 9.37 13.89 -8.16
C ALA A 92 9.46 15.31 -8.73
N ASN A 93 9.43 16.35 -7.88
CA ASN A 93 9.59 17.73 -8.36
C ASN A 93 10.97 17.98 -8.97
N ASP A 94 11.98 17.26 -8.47
CA ASP A 94 13.36 17.40 -8.91
C ASP A 94 13.69 16.52 -10.14
N ASN A 95 12.81 15.58 -10.54
CA ASN A 95 13.10 14.60 -11.60
C ASN A 95 11.85 14.19 -12.41
N GLU A 96 11.97 14.05 -13.74
CA GLU A 96 10.89 13.52 -14.60
C GLU A 96 10.49 12.07 -14.27
N VAL A 97 11.41 11.30 -13.66
CA VAL A 97 11.19 9.90 -13.24
C VAL A 97 11.68 9.75 -11.80
N ILE A 98 10.84 9.14 -10.96
CA ILE A 98 11.19 8.84 -9.57
C ILE A 98 12.06 7.57 -9.53
N ASP A 99 13.32 7.74 -9.12
CA ASP A 99 14.16 6.61 -8.71
C ASP A 99 13.88 6.27 -7.25
N TRP A 100 13.02 5.26 -7.05
CA TRP A 100 12.61 4.78 -5.73
C TRP A 100 13.77 4.33 -4.84
N SER A 101 14.90 3.93 -5.42
CA SER A 101 16.09 3.53 -4.65
C SER A 101 16.86 4.71 -4.05
N ARG A 102 16.58 5.94 -4.48
CA ARG A 102 17.27 7.17 -4.05
C ARG A 102 16.48 8.03 -3.08
N ILE A 103 15.27 7.62 -2.71
CA ILE A 103 14.46 8.36 -1.74
C ILE A 103 15.05 8.12 -0.35
N ILE A 104 15.55 9.20 0.26
CA ILE A 104 16.06 9.19 1.64
C ILE A 104 14.92 9.68 2.53
N SER A 105 14.39 8.82 3.40
CA SER A 105 13.45 9.24 4.43
C SER A 105 14.18 9.90 5.60
N ASN A 106 13.71 11.08 6.00
CA ASN A 106 14.22 11.82 7.18
C ASN A 106 13.42 11.48 8.45
#